data_AF-A0AA37BXN8-F1
#
_entry.id   AF-A0AA37BXN8-F1
#
_cell.length_a   1.000
_cell.length_b   1.000
_cell.length_c   1.000
_cell.angle_alpha   90.00
_cell.angle_beta   90.00
_cell.angle_gamma   90.00
#
_symmetry.space_group_name_H-M   'P 1'
#
loop_
_entity.id
_entity.type
_entity.pdbx_description
1 polymer ?
#
loop_
_entity_poly.entity_id
_entity_poly.type
_entity_poly.pdbx_seq_one_letter_code
_entity_poly.pdbx_strand_id
1 'polypeptide(L)'
;MRGFLASSIGVTCAAALALPAALPSGALAATAAHPRAGAADTSTGAPAADALPAAPPGAHSLPAADDTPGHTRSLPLPDAPAGRSSEPGEGPDERALSPREVEPFSLLGVVWDDPDAHLEGRVQVRTRSTVTGAWSGWQELESHHDDHGADRSTPEGAAGRGATAPLWVGRSDAVELRVTARDDHRHQGERTTDRLPEGLRLDLVDPGEAPAPEEEPAPRPTRAGAPAATPAGLPAAAGEPAVLPELTREETLAELEAARAVEEPEAGAAGPQQRAQPYVGPRPKIVTRKGWGADEKLREKNFAYTGKVKAAFVHHSATGNNYTCAQAPSVIRGIYRYHTQSSGWRDLGYNFMVDKCGTVYEGRAGGVDKAVLGAHTLGFNSNSTGIAVLGSYSSVKPPKAAVDAVAKLTAWKLGLSGANPKGKVTLTSGGSNLYAKGKKVSLHVISGHRDGYSTECPGTRLYGQLGTARSASARLQGR
;
A
#
# COMPACT_ATOMS: atom_id res chain seq x y z
N MET A 1 -44.12 37.16 29.99
CA MET A 1 -45.14 37.34 28.94
C MET A 1 -44.81 36.42 27.78
N ARG A 2 -45.74 35.50 27.46
CA ARG A 2 -45.98 34.77 26.18
C ARG A 2 -44.76 34.06 25.56
N GLY A 3 -44.72 32.74 25.35
CA GLY A 3 -45.78 31.74 25.20
C GLY A 3 -45.52 30.94 23.91
N PHE A 4 -45.25 29.64 24.06
CA PHE A 4 -45.48 28.47 23.18
C PHE A 4 -45.51 28.61 21.64
N LEU A 5 -44.83 27.68 20.95
CA LEU A 5 -45.51 26.61 20.18
C LEU A 5 -44.53 25.52 19.73
N ALA A 6 -44.83 24.29 20.16
CA ALA A 6 -44.34 23.04 19.59
C ALA A 6 -45.10 22.74 18.28
N SER A 7 -44.47 22.06 17.33
CA SER A 7 -45.19 21.14 16.44
C SER A 7 -44.30 20.01 15.97
N SER A 8 -44.63 18.84 16.50
CA SER A 8 -44.19 17.50 16.10
C SER A 8 -45.11 16.99 14.99
N ILE A 9 -44.52 16.51 13.89
CA ILE A 9 -45.22 15.61 12.96
C ILE A 9 -44.39 14.32 12.89
N GLY A 10 -44.87 13.31 13.60
CA GLY A 10 -44.49 11.93 13.35
C GLY A 10 -45.19 11.44 12.08
N VAL A 11 -44.46 10.71 11.25
CA VAL A 11 -45.05 9.82 10.25
C VAL A 11 -44.50 8.43 10.55
N THR A 12 -45.32 7.67 11.26
CA THR A 12 -45.28 6.21 11.33
C THR A 12 -45.75 5.63 9.99
N CYS A 13 -44.90 4.89 9.30
CA CYS A 13 -45.32 3.91 8.31
C CYS A 13 -44.88 2.52 8.79
N ALA A 14 -45.84 1.77 9.28
CA ALA A 14 -45.76 0.33 9.52
C ALA A 14 -46.65 -0.36 8.49
N ALA A 15 -46.07 -1.24 7.67
CA ALA A 15 -46.70 -2.33 6.93
C ALA A 15 -45.62 -2.90 5.98
N ALA A 16 -45.49 -4.19 5.70
CA ALA A 16 -46.02 -5.41 6.27
C ALA A 16 -45.09 -6.52 5.75
N LEU A 17 -44.85 -7.54 6.57
CA LEU A 17 -44.18 -8.78 6.17
C LEU A 17 -44.96 -9.46 5.04
N ALA A 18 -44.27 -9.86 3.98
CA ALA A 18 -44.73 -10.87 3.04
C ALA A 18 -43.56 -11.80 2.69
N LEU A 19 -43.50 -12.93 3.39
CA LEU A 19 -42.77 -14.13 2.97
C LEU A 19 -43.54 -14.80 1.81
N PRO A 20 -42.82 -15.46 0.91
CA PRO A 20 -43.25 -16.78 0.48
C PRO A 20 -42.18 -17.81 0.81
N ALA A 21 -42.60 -18.81 1.60
CA ALA A 21 -41.95 -20.11 1.66
C ALA A 21 -42.28 -20.89 0.39
N ALA A 22 -41.27 -21.43 -0.27
CA ALA A 22 -41.42 -22.55 -1.20
C ALA A 22 -40.15 -23.41 -1.16
N LEU A 23 -40.22 -24.50 -0.39
CA LEU A 23 -39.42 -25.69 -0.63
C LEU A 23 -40.04 -26.45 -1.81
N PRO A 24 -39.23 -27.26 -2.52
CA PRO A 24 -39.57 -28.66 -2.50
C PRO A 24 -38.39 -29.56 -2.13
N SER A 25 -38.72 -30.52 -1.29
CA SER A 25 -38.00 -31.75 -1.01
C SER A 25 -37.75 -32.55 -2.30
N GLY A 26 -36.59 -33.19 -2.37
CA GLY A 26 -36.28 -34.17 -3.41
C GLY A 26 -34.96 -34.88 -3.14
N ALA A 27 -34.93 -35.69 -2.09
CA ALA A 27 -33.91 -36.71 -1.91
C ALA A 27 -34.28 -37.94 -2.74
N LEU A 28 -33.36 -38.40 -3.60
CA LEU A 28 -33.23 -39.76 -4.11
C LEU A 28 -31.78 -39.88 -4.60
N ALA A 29 -30.93 -40.51 -3.79
CA ALA A 29 -30.57 -41.92 -3.90
C ALA A 29 -29.38 -42.13 -4.84
N ALA A 30 -28.24 -42.42 -4.21
CA ALA A 30 -27.04 -42.92 -4.85
C ALA A 30 -27.31 -44.28 -5.51
N THR A 31 -26.83 -44.46 -6.73
CA THR A 31 -26.53 -45.78 -7.29
C THR A 31 -25.22 -45.70 -8.03
N ALA A 32 -24.22 -46.41 -7.50
CA ALA A 32 -22.99 -46.76 -8.17
C ALA A 32 -23.27 -47.73 -9.33
N ALA A 33 -22.60 -47.53 -10.46
CA ALA A 33 -22.31 -48.61 -11.41
C ALA A 33 -21.11 -48.24 -12.29
N HIS A 34 -20.04 -49.04 -12.17
CA HIS A 34 -19.01 -49.19 -13.19
C HIS A 34 -19.60 -49.71 -14.51
N PRO A 35 -18.85 -49.59 -15.62
CA PRO A 35 -18.22 -50.82 -16.10
C PRO A 35 -16.75 -50.67 -16.50
N ARG A 36 -16.05 -51.79 -16.32
CA ARG A 36 -14.70 -52.12 -16.77
C ARG A 36 -14.64 -52.32 -18.29
N ALA A 37 -13.52 -51.87 -18.85
CA ALA A 37 -12.61 -52.54 -19.78
C ALA A 37 -13.17 -53.46 -20.88
N GLY A 38 -12.89 -53.08 -22.13
CA GLY A 38 -12.68 -53.98 -23.26
C GLY A 38 -11.45 -53.51 -24.04
N ALA A 39 -10.38 -54.31 -23.98
CA ALA A 39 -9.13 -54.10 -24.70
C ALA A 39 -9.22 -54.63 -26.13
N ALA A 40 -8.54 -53.98 -27.08
CA ALA A 40 -8.00 -54.61 -28.27
C ALA A 40 -6.74 -53.85 -28.71
N ASP A 41 -5.62 -54.55 -28.56
CA ASP A 41 -4.28 -54.29 -29.08
C ASP A 41 -4.27 -54.25 -30.61
N THR A 42 -3.52 -53.33 -31.20
CA THR A 42 -2.55 -53.67 -32.27
C THR A 42 -1.47 -52.59 -32.36
N SER A 43 -0.23 -53.05 -32.14
CA SER A 43 1.02 -52.32 -32.32
C SER A 43 1.26 -51.89 -33.77
N THR A 44 1.99 -50.78 -33.98
CA THR A 44 3.23 -50.72 -34.80
C THR A 44 3.76 -49.29 -34.95
N GLY A 45 5.07 -49.13 -34.76
CA GLY A 45 5.91 -48.20 -35.56
C GLY A 45 6.15 -46.78 -35.04
N ALA A 46 7.27 -46.57 -34.32
CA ALA A 46 7.97 -45.28 -34.29
C ALA A 46 8.68 -45.02 -35.64
N PRO A 47 8.88 -43.74 -36.03
CA PRO A 47 10.26 -43.26 -36.01
C PRO A 47 10.46 -41.77 -35.65
N ALA A 48 11.68 -41.52 -35.16
CA ALA A 48 12.58 -40.38 -35.34
C ALA A 48 12.07 -38.92 -35.22
N ALA A 49 12.71 -38.21 -34.29
CA ALA A 49 12.69 -36.77 -34.10
C ALA A 49 13.39 -36.04 -35.26
N ASP A 50 12.72 -35.01 -35.79
CA ASP A 50 13.35 -33.96 -36.59
C ASP A 50 13.46 -32.68 -35.76
N ALA A 51 14.67 -32.14 -35.74
CA ALA A 51 15.05 -30.92 -35.05
C ALA A 51 14.53 -29.68 -35.80
N LEU A 52 13.88 -28.76 -35.08
CA LEU A 52 13.51 -27.44 -35.59
C LEU A 52 14.67 -26.43 -35.39
N PRO A 53 14.86 -25.48 -36.32
CA PRO A 53 16.05 -24.64 -36.38
C PRO A 53 16.07 -23.54 -35.31
N ALA A 54 17.29 -23.20 -34.87
CA ALA A 54 17.58 -22.19 -33.86
C ALA A 54 17.17 -20.77 -34.29
N ALA A 55 16.55 -20.03 -33.37
CA ALA A 55 16.27 -18.60 -33.49
C ALA A 55 17.56 -17.75 -33.32
N PRO A 56 17.64 -16.54 -33.93
CA PRO A 56 18.86 -15.72 -33.95
C PRO A 56 19.19 -15.14 -32.55
N PRO A 57 20.48 -14.88 -32.26
CA PRO A 57 20.91 -14.37 -30.96
C PRO A 57 20.64 -12.86 -30.87
N GLY A 58 19.88 -12.42 -29.86
CA GLY A 58 19.64 -10.99 -29.64
C GLY A 58 18.52 -10.60 -28.67
N ALA A 59 17.78 -11.54 -28.10
CA ALA A 59 16.84 -11.24 -27.01
C ALA A 59 17.47 -11.68 -25.68
N HIS A 60 17.66 -10.74 -24.76
CA HIS A 60 18.03 -11.05 -23.39
C HIS A 60 16.95 -11.94 -22.77
N SER A 61 17.26 -13.22 -22.61
CA SER A 61 16.45 -14.16 -21.84
C SER A 61 16.31 -13.64 -20.43
N LEU A 62 15.06 -13.41 -20.00
CA LEU A 62 14.77 -13.14 -18.58
C LEU A 62 15.25 -14.33 -17.74
N PRO A 63 15.82 -14.10 -16.53
CA PRO A 63 16.30 -15.19 -15.70
C PRO A 63 15.15 -16.16 -15.35
N ALA A 64 15.49 -17.44 -15.18
CA ALA A 64 14.60 -18.47 -14.68
C ALA A 64 13.92 -18.03 -13.37
N ALA A 65 12.67 -18.48 -13.15
CA ALA A 65 11.85 -18.15 -12.00
C ALA A 65 12.63 -18.36 -10.68
N ASP A 66 13.07 -17.26 -10.08
CA ASP A 66 13.71 -17.24 -8.76
C ASP A 66 12.69 -17.60 -7.67
N ASP A 67 13.11 -18.44 -6.70
CA ASP A 67 12.43 -18.82 -5.45
C ASP A 67 12.07 -17.60 -4.56
N THR A 68 11.19 -16.75 -5.06
CA THR A 68 10.71 -15.52 -4.42
C THR A 68 9.28 -15.80 -3.93
N PRO A 69 8.98 -15.73 -2.62
CA PRO A 69 7.62 -15.90 -2.15
C PRO A 69 6.67 -14.88 -2.78
N GLY A 70 5.61 -15.38 -3.41
CA GLY A 70 4.61 -14.57 -4.12
C GLY A 70 5.01 -14.19 -5.55
N HIS A 71 4.05 -13.73 -6.34
CA HIS A 71 4.24 -13.41 -7.75
C HIS A 71 3.29 -12.30 -8.21
N THR A 72 3.63 -11.66 -9.33
CA THR A 72 2.76 -10.70 -10.02
C THR A 72 2.47 -11.23 -11.42
N ARG A 73 1.20 -11.24 -11.81
CA ARG A 73 0.76 -11.66 -13.15
C ARG A 73 -0.03 -10.55 -13.81
N SER A 74 0.46 -10.09 -14.96
CA SER A 74 -0.22 -9.07 -15.78
C SER A 74 -1.13 -9.72 -16.82
N LEU A 75 -2.36 -9.23 -16.93
CA LEU A 75 -3.32 -9.62 -17.94
C LEU A 75 -3.63 -8.40 -18.82
N PRO A 76 -3.35 -8.44 -20.14
CA PRO A 76 -3.70 -7.34 -21.02
C PRO A 76 -5.22 -7.16 -21.06
N LEU A 77 -5.68 -5.92 -21.12
CA LEU A 77 -7.09 -5.59 -21.31
C LEU A 77 -7.33 -5.38 -22.82
N PRO A 78 -7.91 -6.37 -23.53
CA PRO A 78 -8.15 -6.23 -24.95
C PRO A 78 -9.20 -5.15 -25.21
N ASP A 79 -9.17 -4.59 -26.43
CA ASP A 79 -10.27 -3.75 -26.92
C ASP A 79 -11.59 -4.52 -26.80
N ALA A 80 -12.65 -3.85 -26.34
CA ALA A 80 -13.96 -4.49 -26.23
C ALA A 80 -14.36 -5.05 -27.62
N PRO A 81 -14.93 -6.26 -27.69
CA PRO A 81 -15.31 -6.84 -28.97
C PRO A 81 -16.34 -5.94 -29.65
N ALA A 82 -15.98 -5.41 -30.83
CA ALA A 82 -16.87 -4.66 -31.71
C ALA A 82 -18.03 -5.57 -32.16
N GLY A 83 -19.12 -5.60 -31.39
CA GLY A 83 -20.13 -6.64 -31.59
C GLY A 83 -21.40 -6.50 -30.78
N ARG A 84 -22.15 -5.41 -30.98
CA ARG A 84 -23.58 -5.40 -31.39
C ARG A 84 -24.09 -3.96 -31.43
N SER A 85 -24.19 -3.43 -32.66
CA SER A 85 -24.99 -2.28 -33.10
C SER A 85 -24.89 -0.98 -32.29
N SER A 86 -24.10 -0.04 -32.77
CA SER A 86 -24.43 1.37 -32.68
C SER A 86 -24.00 2.07 -33.97
N GLU A 87 -24.93 2.84 -34.53
CA GLU A 87 -24.77 3.78 -35.63
C GLU A 87 -23.58 4.75 -35.41
N PRO A 88 -23.13 5.51 -36.44
CA PRO A 88 -22.01 6.44 -36.32
C PRO A 88 -22.30 7.52 -35.25
N GLY A 89 -21.67 7.36 -34.09
CA GLY A 89 -21.92 8.10 -32.86
C GLY A 89 -21.58 7.26 -31.63
N GLU A 90 -20.44 6.54 -31.69
CA GLU A 90 -20.02 5.51 -30.73
C GLU A 90 -19.90 6.05 -29.30
N GLY A 91 -20.47 5.29 -28.34
CA GLY A 91 -20.42 5.56 -26.90
C GLY A 91 -19.03 5.37 -26.27
N PRO A 92 -18.92 5.44 -24.94
CA PRO A 92 -17.64 5.55 -24.24
C PRO A 92 -16.70 4.39 -24.59
N ASP A 93 -15.42 4.70 -24.73
CA ASP A 93 -14.34 3.70 -24.82
C ASP A 93 -14.43 2.76 -23.59
N GLU A 94 -14.96 1.54 -23.81
CA GLU A 94 -15.00 0.48 -22.80
C GLU A 94 -13.88 -0.54 -23.06
N ARG A 95 -13.26 -1.01 -21.97
CA ARG A 95 -12.31 -2.13 -21.97
C ARG A 95 -12.75 -3.12 -20.91
N ALA A 96 -12.80 -4.40 -21.24
CA ALA A 96 -13.32 -5.41 -20.32
C ALA A 96 -12.51 -6.71 -20.37
N LEU A 97 -12.43 -7.35 -19.22
CA LEU A 97 -11.95 -8.72 -19.05
C LEU A 97 -13.15 -9.58 -18.66
N SER A 98 -13.57 -10.46 -19.56
CA SER A 98 -14.63 -11.44 -19.28
C SER A 98 -14.26 -12.34 -18.09
N PRO A 99 -15.24 -12.84 -17.32
CA PRO A 99 -14.97 -13.64 -16.14
C PRO A 99 -14.11 -14.86 -16.50
N ARG A 100 -13.00 -15.03 -15.79
CA ARG A 100 -12.06 -16.12 -16.04
C ARG A 100 -11.33 -16.57 -14.78
N GLU A 101 -10.97 -17.84 -14.77
CA GLU A 101 -10.11 -18.43 -13.74
C GLU A 101 -8.64 -18.06 -14.00
N VAL A 102 -7.92 -17.85 -12.90
CA VAL A 102 -6.53 -17.40 -12.87
C VAL A 102 -5.80 -18.09 -11.72
N GLU A 103 -4.48 -17.96 -11.67
CA GLU A 103 -3.71 -18.38 -10.50
C GLU A 103 -4.15 -17.59 -9.25
N PRO A 104 -4.05 -18.19 -8.05
CA PRO A 104 -4.46 -17.52 -6.83
C PRO A 104 -3.75 -16.19 -6.60
N PHE A 105 -4.51 -15.16 -6.25
CA PHE A 105 -4.02 -13.83 -5.91
C PHE A 105 -4.77 -13.28 -4.69
N SER A 106 -4.32 -12.16 -4.13
CA SER A 106 -5.02 -11.50 -3.01
C SER A 106 -5.15 -9.99 -3.13
N LEU A 107 -4.40 -9.40 -4.05
CA LEU A 107 -4.45 -7.98 -4.35
C LEU A 107 -4.44 -7.81 -5.88
N LEU A 108 -5.10 -6.77 -6.37
CA LEU A 108 -5.08 -6.42 -7.79
C LEU A 108 -4.96 -4.91 -7.98
N GLY A 109 -4.60 -4.49 -9.19
CA GLY A 109 -4.63 -3.10 -9.61
C GLY A 109 -4.57 -3.01 -11.13
N VAL A 110 -4.93 -1.85 -11.69
CA VAL A 110 -4.80 -1.59 -13.13
C VAL A 110 -3.63 -0.66 -13.36
N VAL A 111 -2.78 -0.99 -14.32
CA VAL A 111 -1.61 -0.18 -14.70
C VAL A 111 -1.60 0.07 -16.21
N TRP A 112 -0.89 1.11 -16.63
CA TRP A 112 -0.72 1.51 -18.03
C TRP A 112 0.72 1.98 -18.29
N ASP A 113 1.05 2.30 -19.54
CA ASP A 113 2.45 2.51 -19.93
C ASP A 113 2.98 3.89 -19.54
N ASP A 114 2.24 4.94 -19.87
CA ASP A 114 2.66 6.32 -19.60
C ASP A 114 2.26 6.76 -18.18
N PRO A 115 3.20 6.98 -17.24
CA PRO A 115 2.90 7.46 -15.90
C PRO A 115 2.29 8.88 -15.86
N ASP A 116 2.41 9.67 -16.93
CA ASP A 116 1.80 10.99 -17.04
C ASP A 116 0.39 10.95 -17.66
N ALA A 117 -0.03 9.83 -18.23
CA ALA A 117 -1.40 9.66 -18.73
C ALA A 117 -2.39 9.46 -17.57
N HIS A 118 -3.56 10.07 -17.68
CA HIS A 118 -4.61 9.98 -16.66
C HIS A 118 -5.71 9.01 -17.09
N LEU A 119 -6.10 8.11 -16.19
CA LEU A 119 -7.28 7.27 -16.38
C LEU A 119 -8.52 8.02 -15.89
N GLU A 120 -9.16 8.75 -16.81
CA GLU A 120 -10.44 9.42 -16.55
C GLU A 120 -11.62 8.47 -16.83
N GLY A 121 -12.12 7.84 -15.78
CA GLY A 121 -13.16 6.83 -15.92
C GLY A 121 -13.47 6.09 -14.64
N ARG A 122 -14.26 5.03 -14.75
CA ARG A 122 -14.51 4.08 -13.67
C ARG A 122 -13.82 2.77 -13.98
N VAL A 123 -13.08 2.25 -13.00
CA VAL A 123 -12.51 0.90 -13.05
C VAL A 123 -13.27 0.05 -12.04
N GLN A 124 -13.95 -0.98 -12.51
CA GLN A 124 -14.72 -1.88 -11.66
C GLN A 124 -14.24 -3.31 -11.80
N VAL A 125 -14.17 -4.01 -10.68
CA VAL A 125 -13.76 -5.41 -10.60
C VAL A 125 -14.71 -6.23 -9.76
N ARG A 126 -14.77 -7.52 -10.02
CA ARG A 126 -15.26 -8.51 -9.07
C ARG A 126 -14.36 -9.73 -9.11
N THR A 127 -14.30 -10.45 -8.00
CA THR A 127 -13.43 -11.64 -7.87
C THR A 127 -14.19 -12.79 -7.24
N ARG A 128 -13.76 -14.02 -7.52
CA ARG A 128 -14.27 -15.22 -6.85
C ARG A 128 -13.35 -15.58 -5.70
N SER A 129 -13.90 -15.69 -4.50
CA SER A 129 -13.12 -16.09 -3.33
C SER A 129 -12.83 -17.59 -3.36
N THR A 130 -11.60 -17.98 -3.06
CA THR A 130 -11.24 -19.39 -2.88
C THR A 130 -11.80 -20.00 -1.60
N VAL A 131 -12.22 -19.18 -0.64
CA VAL A 131 -12.77 -19.64 0.65
C VAL A 131 -14.25 -20.02 0.49
N THR A 132 -15.02 -19.21 -0.23
CA THR A 132 -16.48 -19.40 -0.36
C THR A 132 -16.91 -19.94 -1.72
N GLY A 133 -16.05 -19.86 -2.75
CA GLY A 133 -16.40 -20.15 -4.13
C GLY A 133 -17.34 -19.11 -4.78
N ALA A 134 -17.70 -18.05 -4.06
CA ALA A 134 -18.66 -17.04 -4.52
C ALA A 134 -17.97 -15.82 -5.13
N TRP A 135 -18.62 -15.23 -6.13
CA TRP A 135 -18.24 -13.93 -6.69
C TRP A 135 -18.63 -12.80 -5.73
N SER A 136 -17.74 -11.80 -5.61
CA SER A 136 -18.08 -10.54 -4.96
C SER A 136 -19.10 -9.75 -5.81
N GLY A 137 -19.72 -8.75 -5.18
CA GLY A 137 -20.29 -7.63 -5.94
C GLY A 137 -19.19 -6.86 -6.69
N TRP A 138 -19.60 -5.98 -7.62
CA TRP A 138 -18.69 -5.04 -8.27
C TRP A 138 -18.13 -4.06 -7.25
N GLN A 139 -16.80 -3.90 -7.27
CA GLN A 139 -16.03 -2.97 -6.46
C GLN A 139 -15.33 -2.00 -7.39
N GLU A 140 -15.26 -0.73 -6.99
CA GLU A 140 -14.58 0.31 -7.76
C GLU A 140 -13.14 0.47 -7.26
N LEU A 141 -12.19 0.55 -8.19
CA LEU A 141 -10.81 0.94 -7.88
C LEU A 141 -10.68 2.45 -7.96
N GLU A 142 -9.93 3.02 -7.02
CA GLU A 142 -9.58 4.44 -7.06
C GLU A 142 -8.58 4.67 -8.20
N SER A 143 -9.02 5.36 -9.25
CA SER A 143 -8.26 5.61 -10.48
C SER A 143 -7.30 6.80 -10.38
N HIS A 144 -7.44 7.65 -9.37
CA HIS A 144 -6.61 8.83 -9.13
C HIS A 144 -5.38 8.51 -8.27
N HIS A 145 -4.57 7.52 -8.68
CA HIS A 145 -3.33 7.13 -7.98
C HIS A 145 -2.06 7.71 -8.64
N ASP A 146 -2.22 8.62 -9.60
CA ASP A 146 -1.16 9.48 -10.14
C ASP A 146 -0.66 10.52 -9.11
N ASP A 147 -1.38 10.67 -7.99
CA ASP A 147 -1.02 11.50 -6.84
C ASP A 147 0.14 10.92 -6.01
N HIS A 148 0.26 9.59 -6.01
CA HIS A 148 1.33 8.85 -5.39
C HIS A 148 2.44 8.57 -6.42
N GLY A 149 3.69 8.56 -5.96
CA GLY A 149 4.83 8.29 -6.82
C GLY A 149 6.02 9.18 -6.53
N ALA A 150 7.15 8.82 -7.13
CA ALA A 150 8.38 9.58 -7.03
C ALA A 150 8.26 10.90 -7.80
N ASP A 151 9.02 11.90 -7.35
CA ASP A 151 9.01 13.20 -8.03
C ASP A 151 9.48 13.04 -9.48
N ARG A 152 8.76 13.59 -10.46
CA ARG A 152 8.98 13.38 -11.91
C ARG A 152 10.40 13.73 -12.38
N SER A 153 11.09 14.62 -11.68
CA SER A 153 12.49 14.97 -11.99
C SER A 153 13.53 13.99 -11.42
N THR A 154 13.10 12.91 -10.77
CA THR A 154 14.00 11.86 -10.24
C THR A 154 14.07 10.67 -11.20
N PRO A 155 15.15 9.89 -11.19
CA PRO A 155 15.22 8.69 -12.03
C PRO A 155 14.16 7.63 -11.67
N GLU A 156 13.65 7.63 -10.43
CA GLU A 156 12.52 6.79 -10.04
C GLU A 156 11.23 7.18 -10.78
N GLY A 157 10.95 8.49 -10.88
CA GLY A 157 9.76 9.00 -11.57
C GLY A 157 9.76 8.70 -13.07
N ALA A 158 10.94 8.75 -13.72
CA ALA A 158 11.06 8.52 -15.16
C ALA A 158 10.89 7.06 -15.61
N ALA A 159 11.03 6.09 -14.69
CA ALA A 159 10.94 4.66 -14.99
C ALA A 159 9.59 4.04 -14.56
N GLY A 160 8.70 4.85 -13.98
CA GLY A 160 7.44 4.39 -13.44
C GLY A 160 6.38 4.13 -14.51
N ARG A 161 5.27 3.55 -14.07
CA ARG A 161 4.04 3.36 -14.83
C ARG A 161 2.89 4.04 -14.13
N GLY A 162 1.88 4.42 -14.88
CA GLY A 162 0.62 4.84 -14.30
C GLY A 162 -0.12 3.65 -13.72
N ALA A 163 -0.79 3.87 -12.59
CA ALA A 163 -1.42 2.82 -11.80
C ALA A 163 -2.66 3.35 -11.11
N THR A 164 -3.63 2.50 -10.85
CA THR A 164 -4.70 2.73 -9.86
C THR A 164 -4.18 2.43 -8.46
N ALA A 165 -4.93 2.84 -7.43
CA ALA A 165 -4.68 2.31 -6.10
C ALA A 165 -4.95 0.79 -6.10
N PRO A 166 -4.13 0.00 -5.39
CA PRO A 166 -4.36 -1.44 -5.32
C PRO A 166 -5.57 -1.76 -4.46
N LEU A 167 -6.30 -2.84 -4.78
CA LEU A 167 -7.44 -3.35 -4.01
C LEU A 167 -7.10 -4.69 -3.37
N TRP A 168 -7.26 -4.81 -2.05
CA TRP A 168 -7.19 -6.08 -1.36
C TRP A 168 -8.52 -6.82 -1.48
N VAL A 169 -8.50 -8.00 -2.10
CA VAL A 169 -9.70 -8.82 -2.35
C VAL A 169 -9.74 -10.09 -1.49
N GLY A 170 -8.67 -10.36 -0.73
CA GLY A 170 -8.49 -11.65 -0.05
C GLY A 170 -8.17 -12.75 -1.07
N ARG A 171 -8.01 -14.01 -0.61
CA ARG A 171 -7.63 -15.10 -1.52
C ARG A 171 -8.72 -15.33 -2.59
N SER A 172 -8.34 -15.14 -3.83
CA SER A 172 -9.22 -15.22 -5.00
C SER A 172 -8.55 -15.98 -6.15
N ASP A 173 -9.34 -16.64 -6.99
CA ASP A 173 -8.89 -17.49 -8.12
C ASP A 173 -9.63 -17.21 -9.44
N ALA A 174 -10.52 -16.22 -9.45
CA ALA A 174 -11.15 -15.74 -10.67
C ALA A 174 -11.38 -14.23 -10.59
N VAL A 175 -11.38 -13.58 -11.75
CA VAL A 175 -11.55 -12.13 -11.87
C VAL A 175 -12.37 -11.76 -13.09
N GLU A 176 -13.09 -10.65 -12.96
CA GLU A 176 -13.75 -9.94 -14.04
C GLU A 176 -13.55 -8.45 -13.84
N LEU A 177 -13.33 -7.72 -14.92
CA LEU A 177 -12.98 -6.30 -14.88
C LEU A 177 -13.68 -5.55 -16.01
N ARG A 178 -14.09 -4.33 -15.74
CA ARG A 178 -14.50 -3.35 -16.76
C ARG A 178 -13.93 -1.97 -16.46
N VAL A 179 -13.50 -1.29 -17.50
CA VAL A 179 -13.04 0.10 -17.49
C VAL A 179 -13.93 0.87 -18.46
N THR A 180 -14.59 1.89 -17.97
CA THR A 180 -15.40 2.79 -18.80
C THR A 180 -14.80 4.18 -18.73
N ALA A 181 -14.42 4.75 -19.88
CA ALA A 181 -14.04 6.15 -19.98
C ALA A 181 -15.18 7.07 -19.50
N ARG A 182 -14.86 8.29 -19.06
CA ARG A 182 -15.89 9.31 -18.81
C ARG A 182 -16.49 9.78 -20.13
N ASP A 183 -17.81 9.86 -20.17
CA ASP A 183 -18.57 10.54 -21.24
C ASP A 183 -18.77 12.01 -20.87
N ASP A 184 -17.85 12.91 -21.25
CA ASP A 184 -18.08 14.36 -21.10
C ASP A 184 -18.38 15.02 -22.46
N HIS A 185 -19.61 14.82 -22.96
CA HIS A 185 -20.15 15.61 -24.08
C HIS A 185 -20.46 17.08 -23.74
N ARG A 186 -19.92 17.65 -22.65
CA ARG A 186 -20.28 19.00 -22.18
C ARG A 186 -19.13 19.79 -21.55
N HIS A 187 -18.03 19.99 -22.26
CA HIS A 187 -17.20 21.18 -22.02
C HIS A 187 -16.76 21.85 -23.33
N GLN A 188 -17.10 23.14 -23.44
CA GLN A 188 -16.77 24.00 -24.56
C GLN A 188 -15.26 24.19 -24.65
N GLY A 189 -14.65 23.76 -25.76
CA GLY A 189 -13.49 24.43 -26.33
C GLY A 189 -12.14 23.73 -26.26
N GLU A 190 -11.97 22.64 -25.52
CA GLU A 190 -10.68 21.93 -25.45
C GLU A 190 -10.91 20.42 -25.53
N ARG A 191 -10.49 19.80 -26.64
CA ARG A 191 -10.53 18.35 -26.84
C ARG A 191 -9.48 17.70 -25.94
N THR A 192 -9.80 17.41 -24.70
CA THR A 192 -9.14 16.32 -23.97
C THR A 192 -9.60 15.03 -24.64
N THR A 193 -8.68 14.18 -25.06
CA THR A 193 -9.05 12.92 -25.71
C THR A 193 -9.75 12.03 -24.70
N ASP A 194 -11.04 11.74 -24.92
CA ASP A 194 -11.89 10.81 -24.15
C ASP A 194 -11.41 9.34 -24.20
N ARG A 195 -10.11 9.12 -24.40
CA ARG A 195 -9.49 7.80 -24.61
C ARG A 195 -8.81 7.33 -23.35
N LEU A 196 -9.02 6.06 -23.06
CA LEU A 196 -8.29 5.35 -22.02
C LEU A 196 -6.78 5.30 -22.34
N PRO A 197 -5.90 5.29 -21.31
CA PRO A 197 -4.45 5.17 -21.51
C PRO A 197 -4.05 3.93 -22.30
N GLU A 198 -2.95 4.03 -23.05
CA GLU A 198 -2.37 2.91 -23.78
C GLU A 198 -1.72 1.88 -22.82
N GLY A 199 -1.69 0.61 -23.24
CA GLY A 199 -1.02 -0.46 -22.49
C GLY A 199 -1.76 -0.91 -21.22
N LEU A 200 -3.06 -0.61 -21.12
CA LEU A 200 -3.89 -1.01 -19.99
C LEU A 200 -3.83 -2.52 -19.72
N ARG A 201 -3.47 -2.85 -18.49
CA ARG A 201 -3.35 -4.23 -18.00
C ARG A 201 -3.81 -4.34 -16.56
N LEU A 202 -4.39 -5.49 -16.23
CA LEU A 202 -4.75 -5.88 -14.87
C LEU A 202 -3.59 -6.67 -14.27
N ASP A 203 -3.00 -6.14 -13.20
CA ASP A 203 -1.99 -6.83 -12.44
C ASP A 203 -2.63 -7.54 -11.24
N LEU A 204 -2.42 -8.85 -11.17
CA LEU A 204 -2.84 -9.72 -10.08
C LEU A 204 -1.62 -10.05 -9.21
N VAL A 205 -1.76 -9.85 -7.91
CA VAL A 205 -0.65 -9.93 -6.95
C VAL A 205 -0.95 -11.00 -5.91
N ASP A 206 -0.08 -12.00 -5.87
CA ASP A 206 0.10 -12.89 -4.73
C ASP A 206 1.18 -12.30 -3.80
N PRO A 207 0.82 -11.88 -2.57
CA PRO A 207 1.78 -11.29 -1.63
C PRO A 207 2.80 -12.29 -1.08
N GLY A 208 2.64 -13.59 -1.36
CA GLY A 208 3.48 -14.64 -0.80
C GLY A 208 3.24 -14.88 0.70
N GLU A 209 3.74 -16.01 1.16
CA GLU A 209 3.69 -16.36 2.58
C GLU A 209 4.71 -15.54 3.37
N ALA A 210 4.41 -15.29 4.65
CA ALA A 210 5.42 -14.74 5.54
C ALA A 210 6.52 -15.80 5.72
N PRO A 211 7.81 -15.41 5.79
CA PRO A 211 8.84 -16.35 6.16
C PRO A 211 8.49 -16.99 7.51
N ALA A 212 8.73 -18.29 7.64
CA ALA A 212 8.53 -18.99 8.91
C ALA A 212 9.30 -18.27 10.03
N PRO A 213 8.76 -18.19 11.26
CA PRO A 213 9.52 -17.64 12.38
C PRO A 213 10.85 -18.40 12.49
N GLU A 214 11.98 -17.70 12.46
CA GLU A 214 13.26 -18.30 12.83
C GLU A 214 13.12 -18.81 14.27
N GLU A 215 13.26 -20.12 14.49
CA GLU A 215 13.32 -20.68 15.85
C GLU A 215 14.48 -20.01 16.59
N GLU A 216 14.17 -19.27 17.66
CA GLU A 216 15.22 -18.81 18.57
C GLU A 216 16.00 -20.04 19.05
N PRO A 217 17.34 -20.06 18.91
CA PRO A 217 18.11 -21.19 19.39
C PRO A 217 17.85 -21.36 20.89
N ALA A 218 17.34 -22.54 21.27
CA ALA A 218 17.06 -22.88 22.64
C ALA A 218 18.24 -22.52 23.56
N PRO A 219 18.00 -21.97 24.77
CA PRO A 219 19.07 -21.59 25.68
C PRO A 219 19.91 -22.84 25.97
N ARG A 220 21.18 -22.81 25.52
CA ARG A 220 22.15 -23.87 25.80
C ARG A 220 22.30 -23.95 27.33
N PRO A 221 22.19 -25.14 27.96
CA PRO A 221 22.37 -25.25 29.40
C PRO A 221 23.81 -24.83 29.76
N THR A 222 23.92 -23.83 30.63
CA THR A 222 25.19 -23.33 31.15
C THR A 222 25.85 -24.40 32.02
N ARG A 223 26.89 -25.05 31.50
CA ARG A 223 27.77 -25.88 32.32
C ARG A 223 28.71 -24.95 33.10
N ALA A 224 28.53 -24.91 34.42
CA ALA A 224 29.43 -24.18 35.32
C ALA A 224 30.84 -24.82 35.31
N GLY A 225 31.87 -23.99 35.14
CA GLY A 225 33.25 -24.31 35.55
C GLY A 225 34.33 -24.03 34.52
N ALA A 226 35.00 -22.86 34.68
CA ALA A 226 36.44 -22.57 34.53
C ALA A 226 36.73 -21.27 33.73
N PRO A 227 37.67 -20.42 34.18
CA PRO A 227 37.95 -19.13 33.57
C PRO A 227 39.06 -19.23 32.51
N ALA A 228 38.92 -18.50 31.41
CA ALA A 228 40.05 -18.17 30.53
C ALA A 228 39.79 -16.84 29.81
N ALA A 229 40.82 -16.02 29.78
CA ALA A 229 40.87 -14.67 29.24
C ALA A 229 40.76 -14.62 27.70
N THR A 230 40.37 -13.42 27.25
CA THR A 230 40.03 -12.89 25.92
C THR A 230 41.10 -13.09 24.82
N PRO A 231 40.74 -13.00 23.51
CA PRO A 231 40.67 -11.67 22.88
C PRO A 231 39.50 -11.45 21.90
N ALA A 232 39.31 -10.16 21.64
CA ALA A 232 38.35 -9.54 20.74
C ALA A 232 38.11 -10.29 19.42
N GLY A 233 36.86 -10.68 19.21
CA GLY A 233 36.27 -10.90 17.90
C GLY A 233 34.91 -10.21 17.91
N LEU A 234 34.72 -9.22 17.05
CA LEU A 234 33.42 -8.58 16.82
C LEU A 234 32.39 -9.69 16.52
N PRO A 235 31.29 -9.83 17.28
CA PRO A 235 30.23 -10.71 16.83
C PRO A 235 29.68 -10.13 15.52
N ALA A 236 29.66 -11.00 14.51
CA ALA A 236 29.03 -10.75 13.22
C ALA A 236 27.62 -10.16 13.42
N ALA A 237 27.28 -9.21 12.55
CA ALA A 237 26.05 -8.43 12.55
C ALA A 237 24.82 -9.24 12.98
N ALA A 238 24.27 -8.93 14.16
CA ALA A 238 22.90 -9.29 14.47
C ALA A 238 22.02 -8.62 13.40
N GLY A 239 21.33 -9.42 12.59
CA GLY A 239 20.38 -8.91 11.60
C GLY A 239 19.32 -8.03 12.27
N GLU A 240 18.75 -7.10 11.51
CA GLU A 240 17.72 -6.18 12.03
C GLU A 240 16.58 -6.97 12.69
N PRO A 241 16.14 -6.60 13.91
CA PRO A 241 15.13 -7.36 14.64
C PRO A 241 13.78 -7.28 13.90
N ALA A 242 12.95 -8.31 14.04
CA ALA A 242 11.59 -8.33 13.45
C ALA A 242 10.69 -7.21 14.02
N VAL A 243 10.96 -6.76 15.24
CA VAL A 243 10.18 -5.73 15.92
C VAL A 243 11.13 -4.82 16.69
N LEU A 244 10.99 -3.52 16.49
CA LEU A 244 11.58 -2.53 17.37
C LEU A 244 10.63 -2.31 18.56
N PRO A 245 11.10 -2.49 19.80
CA PRO A 245 10.25 -2.31 20.97
C PRO A 245 9.80 -0.85 21.12
N GLU A 246 8.63 -0.67 21.74
CA GLU A 246 8.21 0.65 22.22
C GLU A 246 9.20 1.14 23.27
N LEU A 247 9.54 2.41 23.21
CA LEU A 247 10.39 3.07 24.19
C LEU A 247 9.57 4.06 24.99
N THR A 248 9.92 4.21 26.26
CA THR A 248 9.53 5.35 27.05
C THR A 248 10.14 6.64 26.48
N ARG A 249 9.64 7.78 26.96
CA ARG A 249 10.22 9.08 26.59
C ARG A 249 11.67 9.20 27.03
N GLU A 250 12.01 8.70 28.21
CA GLU A 250 13.36 8.74 28.76
C GLU A 250 14.34 7.94 27.91
N GLU A 251 13.98 6.71 27.55
CA GLU A 251 14.79 5.87 26.65
C GLU A 251 14.93 6.49 25.26
N THR A 252 13.87 7.10 24.73
CA THR A 252 13.92 7.81 23.44
C THR A 252 14.88 9.01 23.48
N LEU A 253 14.90 9.74 24.60
CA LEU A 253 15.84 10.85 24.80
C LEU A 253 17.27 10.34 24.86
N ALA A 254 17.51 9.24 25.59
CA ALA A 254 18.83 8.62 25.67
C ALA A 254 19.32 8.14 24.28
N GLU A 255 18.47 7.50 23.47
CA GLU A 255 18.81 7.12 22.09
C GLU A 255 19.17 8.36 21.24
N LEU A 256 18.40 9.45 21.36
CA LEU A 256 18.65 10.69 20.61
C LEU A 256 19.96 11.38 21.02
N GLU A 257 20.28 11.37 22.31
CA GLU A 257 21.55 11.92 22.82
C GLU A 257 22.75 11.09 22.34
N ALA A 258 22.64 9.76 22.40
CA ALA A 258 23.66 8.85 21.90
C ALA A 258 23.90 9.06 20.38
N ALA A 259 22.85 9.19 19.58
CA ALA A 259 22.96 9.44 18.15
C ALA A 259 23.69 10.76 17.84
N ARG A 260 23.38 11.83 18.58
CA ARG A 260 24.04 13.14 18.42
C ARG A 260 25.51 13.12 18.80
N ALA A 261 25.88 12.36 19.84
CA ALA A 261 27.28 12.22 20.25
C ALA A 261 28.15 11.56 19.17
N VAL A 262 27.56 10.71 18.32
CA VAL A 262 28.24 10.09 17.17
C VAL A 262 28.40 11.07 16.00
N GLU A 263 27.40 11.92 15.73
CA GLU A 263 27.43 12.88 14.62
C GLU A 263 28.33 14.10 14.88
N GLU A 264 28.50 14.53 16.14
CA GLU A 264 29.30 15.70 16.53
C GLU A 264 30.37 15.38 17.60
N PRO A 265 31.42 14.59 17.29
CA PRO A 265 32.44 14.21 18.27
C PRO A 265 33.29 15.39 18.78
N GLU A 266 33.35 16.51 18.04
CA GLU A 266 34.20 17.68 18.36
C GLU A 266 33.49 18.82 19.10
N ALA A 267 32.21 18.70 19.47
CA ALA A 267 31.52 19.69 20.32
C ALA A 267 31.98 19.66 21.80
N GLY A 268 33.13 19.05 22.09
CA GLY A 268 33.76 19.01 23.39
C GLY A 268 34.54 20.29 23.69
N ALA A 269 33.85 21.33 24.18
CA ALA A 269 34.44 22.42 24.97
C ALA A 269 33.42 23.45 25.52
N ALA A 270 32.13 23.35 25.21
CA ALA A 270 31.14 24.15 25.93
C ALA A 270 30.75 23.36 27.19
N GLY A 271 30.97 23.96 28.37
CA GLY A 271 30.53 23.38 29.67
C GLY A 271 29.03 23.06 29.69
N PRO A 272 28.49 22.50 30.79
CA PRO A 272 27.09 22.06 30.85
C PRO A 272 26.13 23.25 30.69
N GLN A 273 25.87 23.65 29.44
CA GLN A 273 24.73 24.45 29.08
C GLN A 273 23.54 23.50 29.20
N GLN A 274 22.65 23.83 30.13
CA GLN A 274 21.37 23.16 30.32
C GLN A 274 20.55 23.33 29.04
N ARG A 275 20.83 22.49 28.03
CA ARG A 275 20.12 22.49 26.76
C ARG A 275 18.66 22.18 27.07
N ALA A 276 17.75 22.98 26.50
CA ALA A 276 16.33 22.72 26.66
C ALA A 276 16.02 21.29 26.22
N GLN A 277 15.29 20.55 27.06
CA GLN A 277 14.87 19.18 26.79
C GLN A 277 14.14 19.12 25.44
N PRO A 278 14.55 18.24 24.50
CA PRO A 278 13.95 18.21 23.18
C PRO A 278 12.49 17.75 23.25
N TYR A 279 11.65 18.38 22.43
CA TYR A 279 10.25 18.00 22.27
C TYR A 279 10.14 16.78 21.35
N VAL A 280 10.34 15.60 21.94
CA VAL A 280 10.21 14.30 21.26
C VAL A 280 9.28 13.39 22.06
N GLY A 281 8.39 12.69 21.36
CA GLY A 281 7.52 11.69 21.97
C GLY A 281 8.18 10.31 22.07
N PRO A 282 7.63 9.39 22.88
CA PRO A 282 8.12 8.01 22.97
C PRO A 282 8.10 7.33 21.61
N ARG A 283 9.15 6.57 21.27
CA ARG A 283 9.17 5.73 20.07
C ARG A 283 8.08 4.65 20.19
N PRO A 284 7.10 4.58 19.26
CA PRO A 284 6.14 3.49 19.29
C PRO A 284 6.82 2.16 18.96
N LYS A 285 6.17 1.04 19.30
CA LYS A 285 6.53 -0.27 18.74
C LYS A 285 6.40 -0.22 17.22
N ILE A 286 7.42 -0.70 16.50
CA ILE A 286 7.43 -0.74 15.03
C ILE A 286 7.74 -2.17 14.59
N VAL A 287 6.87 -2.75 13.75
CA VAL A 287 7.16 -3.99 13.04
C VAL A 287 8.07 -3.64 11.86
N THR A 288 9.29 -4.17 11.85
CA THR A 288 10.27 -3.86 10.81
C THR A 288 9.95 -4.59 9.52
N ARG A 289 10.67 -4.25 8.46
CA ARG A 289 10.63 -4.98 7.19
C ARG A 289 10.81 -6.49 7.35
N LYS A 290 11.78 -6.92 8.18
CA LYS A 290 11.94 -8.33 8.55
C LYS A 290 10.66 -8.88 9.21
N GLY A 291 10.07 -8.13 10.14
CA GLY A 291 8.90 -8.57 10.90
C GLY A 291 7.62 -8.76 10.11
N TRP A 292 7.40 -7.96 9.05
CA TRP A 292 6.25 -8.16 8.15
C TRP A 292 6.57 -9.01 6.92
N GLY A 293 7.81 -9.49 6.79
CA GLY A 293 8.24 -10.41 5.74
C GLY A 293 8.54 -9.72 4.41
N ALA A 294 9.14 -8.54 4.43
CA ALA A 294 9.56 -7.84 3.22
C ALA A 294 10.57 -8.69 2.44
N ASP A 295 10.32 -8.86 1.14
CA ASP A 295 11.34 -9.40 0.24
C ASP A 295 12.26 -8.27 -0.22
N GLU A 296 13.41 -8.15 0.43
CA GLU A 296 14.41 -7.12 0.15
C GLU A 296 14.99 -7.18 -1.27
N LYS A 297 14.77 -8.27 -2.03
CA LYS A 297 15.19 -8.38 -3.43
C LYS A 297 14.31 -7.53 -4.37
N LEU A 298 13.09 -7.18 -3.96
CA LEU A 298 12.16 -6.42 -4.80
C LEU A 298 12.46 -4.92 -4.83
N ARG A 299 13.25 -4.39 -3.89
CA ARG A 299 13.61 -2.97 -3.84
C ARG A 299 14.99 -2.70 -4.45
N GLU A 300 15.23 -1.43 -4.77
CA GLU A 300 16.58 -0.92 -5.00
C GLU A 300 17.45 -1.09 -3.75
N LYS A 301 18.72 -1.43 -3.95
CA LYS A 301 19.67 -1.66 -2.86
C LYS A 301 20.02 -0.40 -2.08
N ASN A 302 20.13 0.74 -2.77
CA ASN A 302 20.62 1.99 -2.23
C ASN A 302 19.50 2.83 -1.63
N PHE A 303 19.83 3.61 -0.60
CA PHE A 303 18.91 4.55 0.02
C PHE A 303 19.18 5.97 -0.47
N ALA A 304 18.11 6.72 -0.72
CA ALA A 304 18.18 8.16 -0.94
C ALA A 304 17.72 8.89 0.31
N TYR A 305 18.58 9.73 0.90
CA TYR A 305 18.23 10.54 2.06
C TYR A 305 18.03 12.00 1.69
N THR A 306 17.14 12.66 2.42
CA THR A 306 16.88 14.08 2.28
C THR A 306 17.40 14.84 3.51
N GLY A 307 17.10 16.14 3.62
CA GLY A 307 17.34 16.86 4.87
C GLY A 307 16.41 16.39 5.99
N LYS A 308 16.28 17.18 7.06
CA LYS A 308 15.40 16.82 8.19
C LYS A 308 13.94 16.62 7.74
N VAL A 309 13.26 15.65 8.36
CA VAL A 309 11.80 15.48 8.22
C VAL A 309 11.11 16.67 8.90
N LYS A 310 10.42 17.49 8.11
CA LYS A 310 9.77 18.73 8.57
C LYS A 310 8.24 18.60 8.64
N ALA A 311 7.68 17.66 7.89
CA ALA A 311 6.25 17.39 7.85
C ALA A 311 5.98 15.88 7.77
N ALA A 312 4.79 15.47 8.19
CA ALA A 312 4.22 14.17 7.92
C ALA A 312 2.99 14.33 7.03
N PHE A 313 2.93 13.56 5.95
CA PHE A 313 1.75 13.44 5.10
C PHE A 313 1.02 12.14 5.45
N VAL A 314 -0.24 12.27 5.88
CA VAL A 314 -1.10 11.14 6.20
C VAL A 314 -1.91 10.76 4.97
N HIS A 315 -1.89 9.47 4.67
CA HIS A 315 -2.52 8.81 3.54
C HIS A 315 -3.49 7.74 4.04
N HIS A 316 -4.40 7.32 3.17
CA HIS A 316 -4.96 5.97 3.25
C HIS A 316 -4.32 5.11 2.15
N SER A 317 -4.42 3.78 2.22
CA SER A 317 -3.92 2.93 1.12
C SER A 317 -4.95 2.71 0.02
N ALA A 318 -6.22 3.07 0.26
CA ALA A 318 -7.36 2.82 -0.61
C ALA A 318 -7.63 1.33 -0.92
N THR A 319 -6.98 0.40 -0.21
CA THR A 319 -7.06 -1.04 -0.45
C THR A 319 -8.34 -1.72 0.01
N GLY A 320 -9.31 -1.00 0.58
CA GLY A 320 -10.47 -1.57 1.26
C GLY A 320 -10.18 -2.06 2.68
N ASN A 321 -11.25 -2.34 3.45
CA ASN A 321 -11.19 -2.52 4.90
C ASN A 321 -11.41 -3.97 5.39
N ASN A 322 -11.61 -4.91 4.46
CA ASN A 322 -12.07 -6.27 4.76
C ASN A 322 -10.96 -7.24 5.23
N TYR A 323 -9.71 -6.81 5.23
CA TYR A 323 -8.60 -7.60 5.79
C TYR A 323 -8.72 -7.73 7.32
N THR A 324 -8.27 -8.84 7.90
CA THR A 324 -8.11 -8.99 9.37
C THR A 324 -6.78 -8.40 9.81
N CYS A 325 -6.60 -8.01 11.08
CA CYS A 325 -5.32 -7.44 11.51
C CYS A 325 -4.14 -8.42 11.36
N ALA A 326 -4.39 -9.73 11.47
CA ALA A 326 -3.38 -10.76 11.16
C ALA A 326 -2.97 -10.78 9.67
N GLN A 327 -3.83 -10.31 8.77
CA GLN A 327 -3.51 -10.16 7.35
C GLN A 327 -2.79 -8.85 7.02
N ALA A 328 -2.63 -7.91 7.96
CA ALA A 328 -1.97 -6.63 7.68
C ALA A 328 -0.57 -6.81 7.04
N PRO A 329 0.31 -7.72 7.52
CA PRO A 329 1.59 -7.99 6.85
C PRO A 329 1.42 -8.44 5.39
N SER A 330 0.43 -9.29 5.09
CA SER A 330 0.16 -9.74 3.71
C SER A 330 -0.36 -8.61 2.82
N VAL A 331 -1.20 -7.72 3.35
CA VAL A 331 -1.64 -6.51 2.63
C VAL A 331 -0.43 -5.64 2.29
N ILE A 332 0.46 -5.41 3.26
CA ILE A 332 1.68 -4.60 3.07
C ILE A 332 2.60 -5.22 2.02
N ARG A 333 2.85 -6.54 2.08
CA ARG A 333 3.63 -7.25 1.04
C ARG A 333 3.00 -7.13 -0.34
N GLY A 334 1.68 -7.20 -0.43
CA GLY A 334 0.95 -7.01 -1.69
C GLY A 334 1.12 -5.61 -2.26
N ILE A 335 0.97 -4.56 -1.44
CA ILE A 335 1.21 -3.17 -1.87
C ILE A 335 2.68 -2.96 -2.25
N TYR A 336 3.62 -3.51 -1.47
CA TYR A 336 5.05 -3.42 -1.74
C TYR A 336 5.42 -4.04 -3.09
N ARG A 337 4.92 -5.26 -3.37
CA ARG A 337 5.09 -5.94 -4.65
C ARG A 337 4.40 -5.17 -5.78
N TYR A 338 3.20 -4.61 -5.56
CA TYR A 338 2.52 -3.78 -6.56
C TYR A 338 3.33 -2.53 -6.90
N HIS A 339 3.80 -1.77 -5.90
CA HIS A 339 4.63 -0.59 -6.15
C HIS A 339 5.93 -0.93 -6.90
N THR A 340 6.61 -2.01 -6.54
CA THR A 340 7.91 -2.35 -7.14
C THR A 340 7.80 -3.05 -8.50
N GLN A 341 6.90 -4.03 -8.62
CA GLN A 341 6.81 -4.89 -9.80
C GLN A 341 5.78 -4.38 -10.83
N SER A 342 4.70 -3.75 -10.37
CA SER A 342 3.65 -3.21 -11.24
C SER A 342 3.93 -1.76 -11.61
N SER A 343 4.05 -0.87 -10.61
CA SER A 343 4.25 0.57 -10.81
C SER A 343 5.70 0.96 -11.14
N GLY A 344 6.66 0.05 -10.94
CA GLY A 344 8.08 0.28 -11.26
C GLY A 344 8.84 1.16 -10.26
N TRP A 345 8.32 1.32 -9.04
CA TRP A 345 8.95 2.14 -8.01
C TRP A 345 10.13 1.40 -7.36
N ARG A 346 11.02 2.15 -6.72
CA ARG A 346 12.24 1.60 -6.11
C ARG A 346 11.99 0.82 -4.82
N ASP A 347 10.87 1.10 -4.15
CA ASP A 347 10.45 0.46 -2.91
C ASP A 347 8.96 0.82 -2.67
N LEU A 348 8.39 0.43 -1.53
CA LEU A 348 7.15 1.00 -1.02
C LEU A 348 7.24 2.54 -0.96
N GLY A 349 6.25 3.25 -1.50
CA GLY A 349 6.30 4.72 -1.56
C GLY A 349 6.13 5.43 -0.21
N TYR A 350 5.47 4.78 0.75
CA TYR A 350 5.27 5.32 2.10
C TYR A 350 6.44 4.97 3.02
N ASN A 351 6.83 5.89 3.92
CA ASN A 351 7.86 5.61 4.93
C ASN A 351 7.35 4.71 6.05
N PHE A 352 6.06 4.80 6.38
CA PHE A 352 5.41 3.96 7.39
C PHE A 352 4.00 3.56 6.95
N MET A 353 3.53 2.45 7.49
CA MET A 353 2.14 2.04 7.39
C MET A 353 1.52 1.83 8.78
N VAL A 354 0.22 2.07 8.91
CA VAL A 354 -0.54 1.86 10.14
C VAL A 354 -1.77 1.03 9.82
N ASP A 355 -1.95 -0.11 10.49
CA ASP A 355 -3.16 -0.90 10.32
C ASP A 355 -4.34 -0.40 11.17
N LYS A 356 -5.53 -0.91 10.89
CA LYS A 356 -6.77 -0.58 11.61
C LYS A 356 -6.75 -1.00 13.10
N CYS A 357 -5.82 -1.86 13.51
CA CYS A 357 -5.58 -2.25 14.89
C CYS A 357 -4.54 -1.35 15.60
N GLY A 358 -3.94 -0.39 14.90
CA GLY A 358 -2.95 0.54 15.47
C GLY A 358 -1.52 0.01 15.48
N THR A 359 -1.23 -1.08 14.76
CA THR A 359 0.15 -1.54 14.58
C THR A 359 0.86 -0.62 13.59
N VAL A 360 2.08 -0.18 13.94
CA VAL A 360 2.94 0.60 13.06
C VAL A 360 3.94 -0.33 12.38
N TYR A 361 4.07 -0.20 11.06
CA TYR A 361 5.00 -0.95 10.24
C TYR A 361 5.99 -0.01 9.57
N GLU A 362 7.25 -0.42 9.52
CA GLU A 362 8.23 0.20 8.64
C GLU A 362 7.82 0.03 7.18
N GLY A 363 7.87 1.12 6.41
CA GLY A 363 7.62 1.11 4.97
C GLY A 363 8.92 1.12 4.18
N ARG A 364 9.22 2.25 3.52
CA ARG A 364 10.45 2.44 2.74
C ARG A 364 11.71 2.21 3.59
N ALA A 365 12.58 1.33 3.09
CA ALA A 365 13.75 0.83 3.80
C ALA A 365 14.76 1.92 4.17
N GLY A 366 15.44 1.73 5.31
CA GLY A 366 16.46 2.67 5.81
C GLY A 366 15.89 3.96 6.43
N GLY A 367 14.56 4.04 6.58
CA GLY A 367 13.85 5.27 6.94
C GLY A 367 13.36 5.39 8.37
N VAL A 368 13.51 4.36 9.21
CA VAL A 368 12.87 4.31 10.53
C VAL A 368 13.22 5.55 11.36
N ASP A 369 14.50 5.79 11.61
CA ASP A 369 15.02 6.97 12.32
C ASP A 369 15.51 8.06 11.35
N LYS A 370 15.92 7.72 10.12
CA LYS A 370 16.45 8.65 9.10
C LYS A 370 15.40 9.23 8.16
N ALA A 371 15.78 10.28 7.42
CA ALA A 371 14.91 10.99 6.47
C ALA A 371 14.99 10.40 5.05
N VAL A 372 14.67 9.10 4.89
CA VAL A 372 14.67 8.47 3.57
C VAL A 372 13.60 9.10 2.67
N LEU A 373 13.97 9.42 1.43
CA LEU A 373 13.11 10.01 0.42
C LEU A 373 11.98 9.03 0.08
N GLY A 374 10.72 9.45 0.26
CA GLY A 374 9.54 8.67 -0.12
C GLY A 374 9.15 8.78 -1.60
N ALA A 375 8.04 8.15 -1.94
CA ALA A 375 7.32 8.28 -3.20
C ALA A 375 5.80 8.30 -2.93
N HIS A 376 5.39 9.06 -1.91
CA HIS A 376 4.03 9.06 -1.37
C HIS A 376 3.23 10.32 -1.69
N THR A 377 3.90 11.45 -1.92
CA THR A 377 3.27 12.75 -2.17
C THR A 377 4.06 13.48 -3.23
N LEU A 378 3.64 13.33 -4.49
CA LEU A 378 4.32 13.93 -5.62
C LEU A 378 4.46 15.45 -5.41
N GLY A 379 5.70 15.95 -5.46
CA GLY A 379 6.05 17.34 -5.17
C GLY A 379 6.43 17.63 -3.72
N PHE A 380 6.17 16.75 -2.77
CA PHE A 380 6.55 16.92 -1.35
C PHE A 380 7.18 15.68 -0.72
N ASN A 381 7.71 14.77 -1.53
CA ASN A 381 8.45 13.59 -1.05
C ASN A 381 9.71 13.95 -0.24
N SER A 382 10.33 15.09 -0.55
CA SER A 382 11.52 15.58 0.16
C SER A 382 11.20 16.29 1.48
N ASN A 383 12.06 16.11 2.49
CA ASN A 383 11.89 16.69 3.83
C ASN A 383 10.57 16.35 4.51
N SER A 384 9.96 15.22 4.15
CA SER A 384 8.71 14.77 4.75
C SER A 384 8.75 13.27 5.05
N THR A 385 7.71 12.77 5.70
CA THR A 385 7.48 11.35 5.91
C THR A 385 6.04 11.00 5.56
N GLY A 386 5.85 9.98 4.73
CA GLY A 386 4.55 9.47 4.34
C GLY A 386 4.08 8.36 5.27
N ILE A 387 2.87 8.50 5.79
CA ILE A 387 2.23 7.52 6.67
C ILE A 387 0.93 7.06 6.02
N ALA A 388 0.87 5.82 5.55
CA ALA A 388 -0.37 5.26 4.99
C ALA A 388 -1.13 4.44 6.03
N VAL A 389 -2.37 4.86 6.33
CA VAL A 389 -3.30 4.07 7.12
C VAL A 389 -3.96 3.05 6.20
N LEU A 390 -3.74 1.76 6.46
CA LEU A 390 -4.31 0.69 5.66
C LEU A 390 -5.84 0.75 5.69
N GLY A 391 -6.44 0.81 4.51
CA GLY A 391 -7.88 0.89 4.32
C GLY A 391 -8.34 2.03 3.42
N SER A 392 -9.66 2.14 3.31
CA SER A 392 -10.35 3.22 2.57
C SER A 392 -11.24 3.99 3.53
N TYR A 393 -10.96 5.29 3.71
CA TYR A 393 -11.56 6.14 4.75
C TYR A 393 -12.31 7.35 4.20
N SER A 394 -12.81 7.29 2.96
CA SER A 394 -13.65 8.34 2.38
C SER A 394 -15.01 8.41 3.07
N SER A 395 -15.67 7.28 3.26
CA SER A 395 -16.98 7.16 3.92
C SER A 395 -16.92 6.47 5.29
N VAL A 396 -15.96 5.56 5.48
CA VAL A 396 -15.78 4.76 6.69
C VAL A 396 -14.95 5.51 7.73
N LYS A 397 -15.40 5.53 8.98
CA LYS A 397 -14.67 6.17 10.09
C LYS A 397 -13.40 5.36 10.41
N PRO A 398 -12.21 5.98 10.49
CA PRO A 398 -11.00 5.28 10.91
C PRO A 398 -11.12 4.84 12.38
N PRO A 399 -10.67 3.61 12.72
CA PRO A 399 -10.62 3.18 14.11
C PRO A 399 -9.74 4.10 14.95
N LYS A 400 -10.12 4.28 16.22
CA LYS A 400 -9.36 5.10 17.17
C LYS A 400 -7.92 4.62 17.31
N ALA A 401 -7.69 3.30 17.30
CA ALA A 401 -6.35 2.72 17.41
C ALA A 401 -5.42 3.18 16.27
N ALA A 402 -5.92 3.25 15.04
CA ALA A 402 -5.15 3.75 13.90
C ALA A 402 -4.80 5.24 14.04
N VAL A 403 -5.76 6.07 14.45
CA VAL A 403 -5.52 7.52 14.67
C VAL A 403 -4.54 7.75 15.82
N ASP A 404 -4.65 6.98 16.90
CA ASP A 404 -3.72 7.06 18.03
C ASP A 404 -2.31 6.60 17.63
N ALA A 405 -2.18 5.56 16.79
CA ALA A 405 -0.90 5.09 16.26
C ALA A 405 -0.24 6.15 15.36
N VAL A 406 -1.00 6.81 14.47
CA VAL A 406 -0.49 7.96 13.70
C VAL A 406 0.02 9.03 14.64
N ALA A 407 -0.74 9.39 15.69
CA ALA A 407 -0.32 10.42 16.64
C ALA A 407 0.96 10.05 17.42
N LYS A 408 1.11 8.79 17.85
CA LYS A 408 2.32 8.28 18.49
C LYS A 408 3.52 8.33 17.54
N LEU A 409 3.35 7.81 16.33
CA LEU A 409 4.39 7.80 15.31
C LEU A 409 4.85 9.22 14.95
N THR A 410 3.92 10.14 14.70
CA THR A 410 4.29 11.52 14.37
C THR A 410 4.90 12.26 15.56
N ALA A 411 4.51 11.94 16.81
CA ALA A 411 5.12 12.56 17.98
C ALA A 411 6.61 12.24 18.08
N TRP A 412 6.96 10.98 17.82
CA TRP A 412 8.34 10.51 17.79
C TRP A 412 9.08 11.01 16.54
N LYS A 413 8.61 10.66 15.34
CA LYS A 413 9.34 10.89 14.07
C LYS A 413 9.60 12.37 13.79
N LEU A 414 8.61 13.25 14.04
CA LEU A 414 8.78 14.70 13.92
C LEU A 414 9.57 15.28 15.11
N GLY A 415 9.57 14.60 16.25
CA GLY A 415 10.35 14.99 17.42
C GLY A 415 11.85 14.84 17.21
N LEU A 416 12.28 13.86 16.41
CA LEU A 416 13.70 13.67 16.02
C LEU A 416 14.29 14.94 15.35
N SER A 417 13.47 15.69 14.63
CA SER A 417 13.85 16.96 13.99
C SER A 417 13.36 18.21 14.74
N GLY A 418 12.64 18.03 15.85
CA GLY A 418 12.08 19.12 16.66
C GLY A 418 10.83 19.81 16.08
N ALA A 419 10.21 19.23 15.03
CA ALA A 419 9.03 19.81 14.41
C ALA A 419 7.80 19.72 15.33
N ASN A 420 7.07 20.85 15.47
CA ASN A 420 5.87 20.94 16.30
C ASN A 420 4.63 20.41 15.56
N PRO A 421 3.98 19.33 16.02
CA PRO A 421 2.81 18.73 15.36
C PRO A 421 1.63 19.68 15.13
N LYS A 422 1.42 20.66 16.02
CA LYS A 422 0.34 21.66 15.87
C LYS A 422 0.73 22.83 14.97
N GLY A 423 2.01 22.93 14.60
CA GLY A 423 2.56 24.04 13.84
C GLY A 423 2.21 24.01 12.35
N LYS A 424 2.77 25.00 11.66
CA LYS A 424 2.87 25.04 10.21
C LYS A 424 4.34 25.01 9.78
N VAL A 425 4.58 24.57 8.56
CA VAL A 425 5.90 24.56 7.95
C VAL A 425 5.80 24.99 6.50
N THR A 426 6.85 25.66 5.99
CA THR A 426 6.95 26.00 4.58
C THR A 426 7.81 24.96 3.88
N LEU A 427 7.23 24.27 2.89
CA LEU A 427 7.92 23.35 2.01
C LEU A 427 7.98 23.93 0.59
N THR A 428 8.98 23.51 -0.18
CA THR A 428 9.10 23.86 -1.60
C THR A 428 8.58 22.69 -2.43
N SER A 429 7.59 22.94 -3.28
CA SER A 429 7.05 21.93 -4.18
C SER A 429 8.12 21.49 -5.21
N GLY A 430 8.30 20.18 -5.37
CA GLY A 430 9.02 19.56 -6.49
C GLY A 430 8.22 19.59 -7.81
N GLY A 431 6.96 20.04 -7.76
CA GLY A 431 6.00 20.02 -8.86
C GLY A 431 4.90 19.00 -8.58
N SER A 432 3.66 19.46 -8.50
CA SER A 432 2.44 18.65 -8.38
C SER A 432 1.32 19.28 -9.21
N ASN A 433 0.19 18.59 -9.36
CA ASN A 433 -0.98 19.15 -10.04
C ASN A 433 -1.65 20.31 -9.27
N LEU A 434 -1.34 20.47 -7.97
CA LEU A 434 -1.83 21.55 -7.13
C LEU A 434 -0.83 22.71 -7.00
N TYR A 435 0.47 22.40 -7.04
CA TYR A 435 1.54 23.40 -6.85
C TYR A 435 2.69 23.21 -7.83
N ALA A 436 2.92 24.22 -8.66
CA ALA A 436 4.06 24.27 -9.57
C ALA A 436 5.41 24.09 -8.84
N LYS A 437 6.39 23.51 -9.56
CA LYS A 437 7.75 23.31 -9.06
C LYS A 437 8.37 24.63 -8.59
N GLY A 438 9.05 24.60 -7.45
CA GLY A 438 9.66 25.76 -6.81
C GLY A 438 8.71 26.61 -5.95
N LYS A 439 7.39 26.35 -5.99
CA LYS A 439 6.43 27.08 -5.16
C LYS A 439 6.67 26.78 -3.68
N LYS A 440 6.83 27.83 -2.87
CA LYS A 440 6.82 27.74 -1.40
C LYS A 440 5.38 27.67 -0.90
N VAL A 441 5.04 26.61 -0.17
CA VAL A 441 3.69 26.32 0.32
C VAL A 441 3.72 26.19 1.84
N SER A 442 2.82 26.90 2.51
CA SER A 442 2.64 26.79 3.96
C SER A 442 1.63 25.69 4.28
N LEU A 443 2.11 24.60 4.89
CA LEU A 443 1.34 23.41 5.22
C LEU A 443 1.29 23.20 6.71
N HIS A 444 0.36 22.38 7.19
CA HIS A 444 0.45 21.89 8.56
C HIS A 444 1.61 20.90 8.68
N VAL A 445 2.25 20.86 9.86
CA VAL A 445 3.34 19.89 10.09
C VAL A 445 2.82 18.46 9.98
N ILE A 446 1.57 18.20 10.35
CA ILE A 446 0.84 16.98 9.97
C ILE A 446 -0.26 17.39 9.01
N SER A 447 -0.10 17.00 7.75
CA SER A 447 -1.01 17.31 6.64
C SER A 447 -1.60 16.02 6.07
N GLY A 448 -2.75 16.12 5.39
CA GLY A 448 -3.26 15.03 4.56
C GLY A 448 -2.64 15.08 3.17
N HIS A 449 -2.70 13.99 2.40
CA HIS A 449 -2.21 13.99 1.02
C HIS A 449 -2.82 15.12 0.18
N ARG A 450 -4.14 15.30 0.29
CA ARG A 450 -4.91 16.35 -0.38
C ARG A 450 -4.44 17.79 -0.13
N ASP A 451 -3.61 18.03 0.89
CA ASP A 451 -3.05 19.36 1.16
C ASP A 451 -1.85 19.67 0.26
N GLY A 452 -1.20 18.65 -0.33
CA GLY A 452 -0.03 18.79 -1.23
C GLY A 452 -0.31 18.42 -2.69
N TYR A 453 -1.38 17.67 -2.94
CA TYR A 453 -1.79 17.17 -4.26
C TYR A 453 -3.32 17.22 -4.38
N SER A 454 -3.87 17.38 -5.59
CA SER A 454 -5.33 17.30 -5.81
C SER A 454 -5.76 15.83 -5.85
N THR A 455 -6.17 15.29 -4.70
CA THR A 455 -6.56 13.89 -4.49
C THR A 455 -7.63 13.78 -3.39
N GLU A 456 -8.39 12.68 -3.37
CA GLU A 456 -9.27 12.35 -2.24
C GLU A 456 -8.50 11.83 -1.02
N CYS A 457 -7.28 11.32 -1.20
CA CYS A 457 -6.45 10.78 -0.11
C CYS A 457 -6.22 11.84 1.00
N PRO A 458 -6.33 11.52 2.31
CA PRO A 458 -6.49 10.21 2.95
C PRO A 458 -7.94 9.74 3.12
N GLY A 459 -8.88 10.27 2.34
CA GLY A 459 -10.31 10.10 2.53
C GLY A 459 -10.88 11.05 3.58
N THR A 460 -12.12 11.48 3.36
CA THR A 460 -12.78 12.55 4.13
C THR A 460 -12.89 12.24 5.63
N ARG A 461 -13.14 10.99 6.03
CA ARG A 461 -13.25 10.65 7.45
C ARG A 461 -11.92 10.66 8.18
N LEU A 462 -10.84 10.19 7.55
CA LEU A 462 -9.50 10.22 8.14
C LEU A 462 -8.91 11.62 8.13
N TYR A 463 -9.11 12.39 7.05
CA TYR A 463 -8.71 13.79 7.00
C TYR A 463 -9.34 14.61 8.14
N GLY A 464 -10.63 14.38 8.43
CA GLY A 464 -11.32 15.00 9.57
C GLY A 464 -10.71 14.69 10.95
N GLN A 465 -9.87 13.66 11.08
CA GLN A 465 -9.19 13.31 12.34
C GLN A 465 -7.80 13.94 12.48
N LEU A 466 -7.27 14.64 11.47
CA LEU A 466 -5.92 15.19 11.53
C LEU A 466 -5.76 16.28 12.61
N GLY A 467 -6.83 16.99 12.98
CA GLY A 467 -6.80 17.91 14.13
C GLY A 467 -6.59 17.17 15.46
N THR A 468 -7.26 16.03 15.64
CA THR A 468 -7.10 15.14 16.79
C THR A 468 -5.68 14.58 16.85
N ALA A 469 -5.18 14.06 15.72
CA ALA A 469 -3.82 13.52 15.62
C ALA A 469 -2.76 14.57 15.98
N ARG A 470 -2.88 15.80 15.45
CA ARG A 470 -1.98 16.93 15.80
C ARG A 470 -1.95 17.23 17.29
N SER A 471 -3.12 17.31 17.91
CA SER A 471 -3.23 17.63 19.34
C SER A 471 -2.68 16.52 20.23
N ALA A 472 -2.98 15.26 19.90
CA ALA A 472 -2.45 14.10 20.62
C ALA A 472 -0.93 13.97 20.44
N SER A 473 -0.43 14.16 19.22
CA SER A 473 0.99 14.10 18.91
C SER A 473 1.79 15.19 19.64
N ALA A 474 1.29 16.43 19.69
CA ALA A 474 1.92 17.50 20.44
C ALA A 474 1.97 17.21 21.96
N ARG A 475 0.87 16.70 22.53
CA ARG A 475 0.85 16.29 23.95
C ARG A 475 1.89 15.20 24.23
N LEU A 476 2.04 14.22 23.34
CA LEU A 476 3.04 13.16 23.47
C LEU A 476 4.48 13.69 23.38
N GLN A 477 4.72 14.76 22.61
CA GLN A 477 6.00 15.49 22.62
C GLN A 477 6.21 16.36 23.89
N GLY A 478 5.19 16.50 24.75
CA GLY A 478 5.21 17.40 25.91
C GLY A 478 5.01 18.88 25.57
N ARG A 479 4.20 19.18 24.55
CA ARG A 479 3.84 20.55 24.13
C ARG A 479 2.43 20.95 24.49
#